data_AF-A0AA37TLC9-F1
#
_entry.id   AF-A0AA37TLC9-F1
#
_cell.length_a   1.000
_cell.length_b   1.000
_cell.length_c   1.000
_cell.angle_alpha   90.00
_cell.angle_beta   90.00
_cell.angle_gamma   90.00
#
_symmetry.space_group_name_H-M   'P 1'
#
loop_
_entity.id
_entity.type
_entity.pdbx_description
1 polymer ?
#
loop_
_entity_poly.entity_id
_entity_poly.type
_entity_poly.pdbx_seq_one_letter_code
_entity_poly.pdbx_strand_id
1 'polypeptide(L)'
;MSGLRLAAQERVLAEFKHILGEVDAFISFSSEGVATPTAITSNLQRIRLPEAAYVAELTIDDQAVIARAKAELNYKGKAKSRKSVVKMALLLNGVETDAWVCHDNKLFAFLDIEQCGLRSVVDEGSAERLEISDLANSPELDNVNILKQLLSAETREQLKKHHVRKHAKDGFFFFGPVEEGQIERKETWVGKKAATRRVYELKYQRKDPTKVAHHTHFSFDLTFTKLDGDWYAQIVPSWYYSYNGYVRSHWHEDLLSSQKRLEHNASVRNMVRFVAHFLSKLDDAEDDRLQFLSLLEFDVAEVDEADQVEGDEDDDLAEGTAA
;
A
#
# COMPACT_ATOMS: atom_id res chain seq x y z
N MET A 1 19.23 -40.98 -18.69
CA MET A 1 18.71 -40.22 -17.52
C MET A 1 18.72 -38.68 -17.72
N SER A 2 18.66 -38.16 -18.97
CA SER A 2 18.88 -36.72 -19.23
C SER A 2 17.66 -35.92 -19.73
N GLY A 3 16.62 -36.57 -20.26
CA GLY A 3 15.46 -35.88 -20.84
C GLY A 3 14.43 -35.37 -19.82
N LEU A 4 14.24 -36.09 -18.72
CA LEU A 4 13.28 -35.72 -17.67
C LEU A 4 13.73 -34.51 -16.83
N ARG A 5 15.06 -34.31 -16.66
CA ARG A 5 15.62 -33.12 -15.99
C ARG A 5 15.52 -31.86 -16.83
N LEU A 6 15.74 -31.96 -18.15
CA LEU A 6 15.61 -30.81 -19.06
C LEU A 6 14.17 -30.30 -19.12
N ALA A 7 13.18 -31.19 -19.29
CA ALA A 7 11.78 -30.80 -19.36
C ALA A 7 11.24 -30.22 -18.04
N ALA A 8 11.76 -30.67 -16.89
CA ALA A 8 11.46 -30.09 -15.59
C ALA A 8 12.10 -28.70 -15.43
N GLN A 9 13.36 -28.53 -15.83
CA GLN A 9 14.05 -27.24 -15.81
C GLN A 9 13.40 -26.23 -16.75
N GLU A 10 12.99 -26.63 -17.95
CA GLU A 10 12.28 -25.77 -18.91
C GLU A 10 10.88 -25.37 -18.44
N ARG A 11 10.15 -26.28 -17.77
CA ARG A 11 8.86 -25.94 -17.13
C ARG A 11 9.03 -24.96 -15.98
N VAL A 12 10.04 -25.19 -15.13
CA VAL A 12 10.38 -24.30 -14.03
C VAL A 12 10.81 -22.94 -14.59
N LEU A 13 11.61 -22.88 -15.64
CA LEU A 13 11.99 -21.64 -16.34
C LEU A 13 10.81 -20.94 -17.03
N ALA A 14 9.86 -21.69 -17.60
CA ALA A 14 8.66 -21.13 -18.21
C ALA A 14 7.69 -20.60 -17.15
N GLU A 15 7.56 -21.28 -16.01
CA GLU A 15 6.80 -20.83 -14.85
C GLU A 15 7.48 -19.60 -14.20
N PHE A 16 8.81 -19.58 -14.10
CA PHE A 16 9.58 -18.41 -13.67
C PHE A 16 9.45 -17.24 -14.65
N LYS A 17 9.53 -17.47 -15.96
CA LYS A 17 9.25 -16.47 -17.02
C LYS A 17 7.87 -15.86 -16.85
N HIS A 18 6.89 -16.73 -16.59
CA HIS A 18 5.50 -16.35 -16.44
C HIS A 18 5.20 -15.68 -15.10
N ILE A 19 6.06 -15.78 -14.08
CA ILE A 19 5.84 -15.19 -12.75
C ILE A 19 6.68 -13.92 -12.54
N LEU A 20 7.92 -13.88 -13.04
CA LEU A 20 8.87 -12.80 -12.73
C LEU A 20 8.88 -11.65 -13.72
N GLY A 21 8.43 -11.81 -14.97
CA GLY A 21 8.50 -10.73 -15.97
C GLY A 21 9.92 -10.24 -16.33
N GLU A 22 10.94 -10.60 -15.54
CA GLU A 22 12.32 -10.14 -15.63
C GLU A 22 13.26 -11.35 -15.54
N VAL A 23 13.32 -12.15 -16.60
CA VAL A 23 14.40 -13.15 -16.78
C VAL A 23 15.76 -12.45 -16.75
N ASP A 24 15.83 -11.22 -17.27
CA ASP A 24 17.06 -10.43 -17.33
C ASP A 24 17.58 -10.01 -15.95
N ALA A 25 16.68 -9.78 -14.97
CA ALA A 25 17.09 -9.49 -13.59
C ALA A 25 17.71 -10.73 -12.90
N PHE A 26 17.19 -11.92 -13.19
CA PHE A 26 17.75 -13.18 -12.69
C PHE A 26 19.06 -13.58 -13.39
N ILE A 27 19.18 -13.36 -14.71
CA ILE A 27 20.42 -13.60 -15.46
C ILE A 27 21.52 -12.61 -15.05
N SER A 28 21.18 -11.33 -14.84
CA SER A 28 22.10 -10.34 -14.26
C SER A 28 22.54 -10.73 -12.85
N PHE A 29 21.66 -11.38 -12.07
CA PHE A 29 21.94 -11.78 -10.69
C PHE A 29 22.81 -13.04 -10.58
N SER A 30 22.59 -14.03 -11.44
CA SER A 30 23.36 -15.29 -11.42
C SER A 30 24.78 -15.16 -11.97
N SER A 31 25.12 -14.02 -12.59
CA SER A 31 26.42 -13.75 -13.20
C SER A 31 27.32 -12.82 -12.39
N GLU A 32 26.83 -12.13 -11.36
CA GLU A 32 27.62 -11.23 -10.50
C GLU A 32 27.84 -11.85 -9.12
N GLY A 33 29.10 -12.03 -8.73
CA GLY A 33 29.46 -12.35 -7.34
C GLY A 33 28.92 -11.26 -6.42
N VAL A 34 28.10 -11.63 -5.44
CA VAL A 34 27.39 -10.68 -4.59
C VAL A 34 28.40 -9.97 -3.67
N ALA A 35 28.78 -8.75 -4.02
CA ALA A 35 29.50 -7.86 -3.11
C ALA A 35 28.65 -7.62 -1.85
N THR A 36 29.28 -7.57 -0.68
CA THR A 36 28.61 -7.30 0.60
C THR A 36 27.80 -6.01 0.49
N PRO A 37 26.48 -6.02 0.80
CA PRO A 37 25.65 -4.85 0.63
C PRO A 37 26.07 -3.75 1.61
N THR A 38 26.49 -2.61 1.08
CA THR A 38 26.92 -1.42 1.84
C THR A 38 25.76 -0.71 2.55
N ALA A 39 24.51 -0.99 2.15
CA ALA A 39 23.31 -0.42 2.77
C ALA A 39 22.12 -1.40 2.75
N ILE A 40 21.31 -1.36 3.81
CA ILE A 40 20.04 -2.09 3.94
C ILE A 40 18.90 -1.13 3.59
N THR A 41 18.23 -1.38 2.46
CA THR A 41 16.98 -0.69 2.10
C THR A 41 15.83 -1.22 2.95
N SER A 42 15.19 -0.36 3.74
CA SER A 42 14.00 -0.71 4.53
C SER A 42 12.73 -0.73 3.68
N ASN A 43 11.60 -1.12 4.28
CA ASN A 43 10.27 -0.96 3.70
C ASN A 43 9.54 0.30 4.18
N LEU A 44 10.27 1.26 4.77
CA LEU A 44 9.75 2.53 5.23
C LEU A 44 10.06 3.59 4.19
N GLN A 45 9.03 4.17 3.59
CA GLN A 45 9.17 5.31 2.69
C GLN A 45 8.87 6.58 3.47
N ARG A 46 9.81 7.54 3.48
CA ARG A 46 9.57 8.83 4.12
C ARG A 46 8.45 9.56 3.39
N ILE A 47 7.57 10.22 4.13
CA ILE A 47 6.51 11.06 3.54
C ILE A 47 6.65 12.50 4.01
N ARG A 48 6.30 13.44 3.13
CA ARG A 48 6.07 14.84 3.49
C ARG A 48 4.58 15.00 3.74
N LEU A 49 4.24 15.43 4.95
CA LEU A 49 2.84 15.72 5.31
C LEU A 49 2.40 17.04 4.64
N PRO A 50 1.12 17.19 4.26
CA PRO A 50 0.53 18.48 3.94
C PRO A 50 0.72 19.48 5.10
N GLU A 51 0.75 20.78 4.82
CA GLU A 51 0.93 21.78 5.89
C GLU A 51 -0.24 21.81 6.89
N ALA A 52 -1.46 21.59 6.40
CA ALA A 52 -2.67 21.69 7.20
C ALA A 52 -3.71 20.63 6.85
N ALA A 53 -4.62 20.43 7.78
CA ALA A 53 -5.91 19.79 7.55
C ALA A 53 -7.02 20.79 7.86
N TYR A 54 -8.20 20.56 7.29
CA TYR A 54 -9.40 21.35 7.54
C TYR A 54 -10.41 20.47 8.25
N VAL A 55 -11.06 21.05 9.25
CA VAL A 55 -12.11 20.39 10.03
C VAL A 55 -13.38 21.23 10.00
N ALA A 56 -14.54 20.59 9.86
CA ALA A 56 -15.82 21.29 9.87
C ALA A 56 -16.92 20.41 10.51
N GLU A 57 -17.94 21.04 11.08
CA GLU A 57 -19.08 20.34 11.69
C GLU A 57 -20.02 19.80 10.61
N LEU A 58 -20.49 18.55 10.74
CA LEU A 58 -21.45 17.98 9.79
C LEU A 58 -22.89 18.45 10.09
N THR A 59 -23.61 18.87 9.06
CA THR A 59 -25.02 19.34 9.14
C THR A 59 -26.03 18.41 8.48
N ILE A 60 -25.62 17.16 8.19
CA ILE A 60 -26.49 16.20 7.50
C ILE A 60 -27.56 15.58 8.41
N ASP A 61 -28.81 15.57 7.92
CA ASP A 61 -29.90 14.75 8.46
C ASP A 61 -29.84 13.33 7.86
N ASP A 62 -29.51 12.36 8.71
CA ASP A 62 -29.35 10.96 8.31
C ASP A 62 -30.62 10.36 7.71
N GLN A 63 -31.79 10.70 8.23
CA GLN A 63 -33.05 10.14 7.75
C GLN A 63 -33.37 10.70 6.36
N ALA A 64 -33.18 12.01 6.18
CA ALA A 64 -33.37 12.68 4.90
C ALA A 64 -32.39 12.16 3.84
N VAL A 65 -31.11 12.00 4.17
CA VAL A 65 -30.08 11.46 3.26
C VAL A 65 -30.42 10.05 2.82
N ILE A 66 -30.82 9.17 3.75
CA ILE A 66 -31.18 7.77 3.41
C ILE A 66 -32.43 7.73 2.54
N ALA A 67 -33.42 8.57 2.80
CA ALA A 67 -34.64 8.66 1.99
C ALA A 67 -34.31 9.11 0.55
N ARG A 68 -33.50 10.15 0.39
CA ARG A 68 -33.03 10.62 -0.93
C ARG A 68 -32.19 9.57 -1.65
N ALA A 69 -31.26 8.91 -0.96
CA ALA A 69 -30.43 7.85 -1.56
C ALA A 69 -31.27 6.66 -2.09
N LYS A 70 -32.36 6.31 -1.41
CA LYS A 70 -33.30 5.29 -1.90
C LYS A 70 -34.00 5.72 -3.19
N ALA A 71 -34.38 6.99 -3.29
CA ALA A 71 -35.10 7.53 -4.43
C ALA A 71 -34.18 7.81 -5.64
N GLU A 72 -33.03 8.44 -5.41
CA GLU A 72 -32.16 8.97 -6.46
C GLU A 72 -31.04 7.98 -6.86
N LEU A 73 -30.53 7.19 -5.90
CA LEU A 73 -29.38 6.28 -6.12
C LEU A 73 -29.79 4.79 -6.14
N ASN A 74 -31.09 4.49 -6.11
CA ASN A 74 -31.63 3.13 -6.00
C ASN A 74 -30.99 2.33 -4.85
N TYR A 75 -30.67 3.00 -3.74
CA TYR A 75 -30.01 2.38 -2.59
C TYR A 75 -30.99 1.45 -1.86
N LYS A 76 -30.72 0.14 -1.87
CA LYS A 76 -31.59 -0.87 -1.22
C LYS A 76 -31.10 -1.32 0.17
N GLY A 77 -29.98 -0.74 0.64
CA GLY A 77 -29.34 -1.13 1.89
C GLY A 77 -29.89 -0.43 3.13
N LYS A 78 -29.32 -0.78 4.27
CA LYS A 78 -29.37 0.01 5.51
C LYS A 78 -28.03 0.71 5.68
N ALA A 79 -28.05 1.99 6.06
CA ALA A 79 -26.83 2.70 6.42
C ALA A 79 -26.13 1.96 7.57
N LYS A 80 -24.88 1.52 7.34
CA LYS A 80 -24.14 0.69 8.29
C LYS A 80 -23.29 1.51 9.26
N SER A 81 -23.02 2.77 8.95
CA SER A 81 -22.15 3.65 9.73
C SER A 81 -22.38 5.11 9.37
N ARG A 82 -21.98 6.05 10.25
CA ARG A 82 -21.98 7.50 9.97
C ARG A 82 -21.22 7.81 8.69
N LYS A 83 -20.05 7.20 8.49
CA LYS A 83 -19.25 7.30 7.27
C LYS A 83 -20.05 6.94 6.00
N SER A 84 -20.87 5.88 6.06
CA SER A 84 -21.71 5.51 4.92
C SER A 84 -22.76 6.58 4.61
N VAL A 85 -23.34 7.23 5.62
CA VAL A 85 -24.32 8.30 5.42
C VAL A 85 -23.66 9.54 4.85
N VAL A 86 -22.53 9.97 5.40
CA VAL A 86 -21.72 11.08 4.85
C VAL A 86 -21.36 10.82 3.38
N LYS A 87 -20.92 9.60 3.04
CA LYS A 87 -20.62 9.25 1.64
C LYS A 87 -21.85 9.36 0.74
N MET A 88 -23.01 8.89 1.20
CA MET A 88 -24.26 9.03 0.43
C MET A 88 -24.65 10.49 0.24
N ALA A 89 -24.54 11.32 1.28
CA ALA A 89 -24.81 12.75 1.20
C ALA A 89 -23.91 13.44 0.16
N LEU A 90 -22.61 13.16 0.18
CA LEU A 90 -21.66 13.67 -0.81
C LEU A 90 -22.03 13.22 -2.24
N LEU A 91 -22.35 11.94 -2.46
CA LEU A 91 -22.75 11.44 -3.78
C LEU A 91 -24.05 12.08 -4.28
N LEU A 92 -25.03 12.30 -3.40
CA LEU A 92 -26.28 13.00 -3.73
C LEU A 92 -26.06 14.48 -4.13
N ASN A 93 -24.93 15.07 -3.73
CA ASN A 93 -24.50 16.41 -4.11
C ASN A 93 -23.48 16.40 -5.26
N GLY A 94 -23.27 15.26 -5.94
CA GLY A 94 -22.34 15.14 -7.07
C GLY A 94 -20.86 15.12 -6.67
N VAL A 95 -20.55 14.85 -5.40
CA VAL A 95 -19.19 14.84 -4.86
C VAL A 95 -18.69 13.41 -4.73
N GLU A 96 -17.75 13.04 -5.60
CA GLU A 96 -17.24 11.66 -5.69
C GLU A 96 -16.01 11.38 -4.82
N THR A 97 -15.33 12.43 -4.36
CA THR A 97 -14.11 12.31 -3.57
C THR A 97 -14.33 11.54 -2.27
N ASP A 98 -13.23 11.00 -1.80
CA ASP A 98 -13.11 9.98 -0.78
C ASP A 98 -11.92 10.28 0.14
N ALA A 99 -11.24 11.40 -0.10
CA ALA A 99 -10.13 11.98 0.64
C ALA A 99 -10.62 12.76 1.88
N TRP A 100 -11.40 12.10 2.73
CA TRP A 100 -11.94 12.68 3.95
C TRP A 100 -12.11 11.62 5.05
N VAL A 101 -12.17 12.08 6.29
CA VAL A 101 -12.41 11.29 7.49
C VAL A 101 -13.55 11.90 8.27
N CYS A 102 -14.40 11.05 8.86
CA CYS A 102 -15.45 11.50 9.78
C CYS A 102 -15.13 10.96 11.16
N HIS A 103 -15.06 11.85 12.15
CA HIS A 103 -14.79 11.54 13.54
C HIS A 103 -15.55 12.54 14.41
N ASP A 104 -16.26 12.08 15.44
CA ASP A 104 -17.05 12.90 16.37
C ASP A 104 -17.94 13.95 15.70
N ASN A 105 -18.68 13.52 14.68
CA ASN A 105 -19.56 14.35 13.86
C ASN A 105 -18.87 15.51 13.11
N LYS A 106 -17.54 15.54 13.09
CA LYS A 106 -16.74 16.44 12.27
C LYS A 106 -16.23 15.74 11.03
N LEU A 107 -16.07 16.52 9.97
CA LEU A 107 -15.43 16.11 8.73
C LEU A 107 -14.02 16.69 8.70
N PHE A 108 -13.03 15.84 8.44
CA PHE A 108 -11.64 16.21 8.26
C PHE A 108 -11.20 15.93 6.81
N ALA A 109 -10.42 16.83 6.23
CA ALA A 109 -9.80 16.66 4.91
C ALA A 109 -8.49 17.46 4.81
N PHE A 110 -7.60 17.11 3.87
CA PHE A 110 -6.45 17.97 3.54
C PHE A 110 -6.82 19.11 2.59
N LEU A 111 -7.87 18.92 1.79
CA LEU A 111 -8.41 19.97 0.93
C LEU A 111 -9.17 21.00 1.77
N ASP A 112 -9.06 22.27 1.40
CA ASP A 112 -9.88 23.33 1.98
C ASP A 112 -11.36 23.02 1.71
N ILE A 113 -12.10 22.76 2.79
CA ILE A 113 -13.50 22.36 2.74
C ILE A 113 -14.37 23.45 2.10
N GLU A 114 -14.06 24.73 2.34
CA GLU A 114 -14.83 25.87 1.83
C GLU A 114 -14.65 26.06 0.31
N GLN A 115 -13.53 25.58 -0.23
CA GLN A 115 -13.16 25.73 -1.64
C GLN A 115 -13.46 24.47 -2.47
N CYS A 116 -14.05 23.43 -1.89
CA CYS A 116 -14.35 22.19 -2.60
C CYS A 116 -15.75 21.65 -2.32
N GLY A 117 -16.12 20.56 -3.01
CA GLY A 117 -17.45 19.96 -2.89
C GLY A 117 -17.80 19.46 -1.48
N LEU A 118 -16.82 19.28 -0.59
CA LEU A 118 -17.06 18.86 0.80
C LEU A 118 -17.91 19.88 1.58
N ARG A 119 -17.92 21.16 1.18
CA ARG A 119 -18.81 22.19 1.73
C ARG A 119 -20.29 21.79 1.75
N SER A 120 -20.72 20.93 0.82
CA SER A 120 -22.13 20.53 0.66
C SER A 120 -22.72 19.71 1.81
N VAL A 121 -21.91 19.26 2.78
CA VAL A 121 -22.35 18.39 3.89
C VAL A 121 -21.94 18.92 5.27
N VAL A 122 -21.38 20.13 5.34
CA VAL A 122 -20.88 20.74 6.58
C VAL A 122 -21.64 22.04 6.90
N ASP A 123 -21.51 22.53 8.13
CA ASP A 123 -22.07 23.82 8.53
C ASP A 123 -21.28 24.98 7.91
N GLU A 124 -21.99 25.93 7.32
CA GLU A 124 -21.37 27.04 6.59
C GLU A 124 -20.62 27.95 7.56
N GLY A 125 -19.32 28.17 7.31
CA GLY A 125 -18.47 28.95 8.19
C GLY A 125 -17.96 28.21 9.44
N SER A 126 -18.25 26.91 9.59
CA SER A 126 -17.66 26.06 10.64
C SER A 126 -16.29 25.49 10.28
N ALA A 127 -15.83 25.70 9.04
CA ALA A 127 -14.55 25.18 8.58
C ALA A 127 -13.39 25.92 9.25
N GLU A 128 -12.55 25.15 9.93
CA GLU A 128 -11.35 25.62 10.62
C GLU A 128 -10.11 24.97 10.01
N ARG A 129 -9.05 25.77 9.83
CA ARG A 129 -7.73 25.27 9.41
C ARG A 129 -6.96 24.84 10.66
N LEU A 130 -6.48 23.60 10.65
CA LEU A 130 -5.67 22.99 11.68
C LEU A 130 -4.26 22.75 11.14
N GLU A 131 -3.24 23.15 11.89
CA GLU A 131 -1.86 22.82 11.52
C GLU A 131 -1.67 21.30 11.57
N ILE A 132 -1.03 20.72 10.57
CA ILE A 132 -0.85 19.26 10.55
C ILE A 132 -0.06 18.77 11.77
N SER A 133 0.82 19.65 12.28
CA SER A 133 1.65 19.39 13.44
C SER A 133 0.83 19.18 14.71
N ASP A 134 -0.35 19.79 14.82
CA ASP A 134 -1.26 19.60 15.94
C ASP A 134 -1.80 18.17 15.99
N LEU A 135 -2.06 17.56 14.82
CA LEU A 135 -2.44 16.15 14.73
C LEU A 135 -1.23 15.22 14.87
N ALA A 136 -0.12 15.56 14.22
CA ALA A 136 1.07 14.72 14.13
C ALA A 136 1.88 14.60 15.42
N ASN A 137 1.80 15.63 16.28
CA ASN A 137 2.50 15.70 17.57
C ASN A 137 1.54 15.61 18.77
N SER A 138 0.25 15.40 18.53
CA SER A 138 -0.76 15.29 19.58
C SER A 138 -0.43 14.20 20.60
N PRO A 139 -0.57 14.46 21.91
CA PRO A 139 -0.53 13.42 22.93
C PRO A 139 -1.75 12.50 22.87
N GLU A 140 -2.88 13.02 22.37
CA GLU A 140 -4.12 12.25 22.20
C GLU A 140 -4.01 11.31 21.00
N LEU A 141 -4.20 10.01 21.25
CA LEU A 141 -4.08 8.95 20.24
C LEU A 141 -5.10 9.11 19.11
N ASP A 142 -6.29 9.64 19.40
CA ASP A 142 -7.34 9.83 18.42
C ASP A 142 -6.95 10.83 17.33
N ASN A 143 -6.28 11.93 17.67
CA ASN A 143 -5.77 12.90 16.70
C ASN A 143 -4.73 12.27 15.76
N VAL A 144 -3.81 11.47 16.30
CA VAL A 144 -2.81 10.74 15.50
C VAL A 144 -3.50 9.71 14.60
N ASN A 145 -4.56 9.05 15.09
CA ASN A 145 -5.36 8.12 14.31
C ASN A 145 -6.15 8.81 13.19
N ILE A 146 -6.71 9.99 13.43
CA ILE A 146 -7.36 10.82 12.40
C ILE A 146 -6.35 11.13 11.29
N LEU A 147 -5.13 11.55 11.63
CA LEU A 147 -4.07 11.79 10.65
C LEU A 147 -3.75 10.54 9.83
N LYS A 148 -3.54 9.37 10.47
CA LYS A 148 -3.31 8.10 9.75
C LYS A 148 -4.47 7.74 8.81
N GLN A 149 -5.70 8.02 9.21
CA GLN A 149 -6.89 7.80 8.38
C GLN A 149 -6.95 8.79 7.21
N LEU A 150 -6.59 10.06 7.43
CA LEU A 150 -6.51 11.09 6.38
C LEU A 150 -5.45 10.72 5.34
N LEU A 151 -4.24 10.35 5.77
CA LEU A 151 -3.17 9.86 4.90
C LEU A 151 -3.64 8.67 4.06
N SER A 152 -4.33 7.72 4.70
CA SER A 152 -4.91 6.55 4.01
C SER A 152 -6.03 6.92 3.03
N ALA A 153 -6.82 7.94 3.32
CA ALA A 153 -7.92 8.40 2.48
C ALA A 153 -7.39 9.17 1.26
N GLU A 154 -6.44 10.07 1.46
CA GLU A 154 -5.76 10.84 0.43
C GLU A 154 -4.99 9.92 -0.53
N THR A 155 -4.16 9.02 0.02
CA THR A 155 -3.41 8.05 -0.80
C THR A 155 -4.36 7.20 -1.65
N ARG A 156 -5.49 6.79 -1.08
CA ARG A 156 -6.51 6.04 -1.83
C ARG A 156 -7.09 6.88 -2.96
N GLU A 157 -7.35 8.16 -2.74
CA GLU A 157 -7.90 9.04 -3.76
C GLU A 157 -6.92 9.27 -4.91
N GLN A 158 -5.64 9.50 -4.60
CA GLN A 158 -4.58 9.61 -5.61
C GLN A 158 -4.46 8.31 -6.43
N LEU A 159 -4.41 7.16 -5.75
CA LEU A 159 -4.26 5.84 -6.38
C LEU A 159 -5.43 5.45 -7.32
N LYS A 160 -6.64 5.96 -7.09
CA LYS A 160 -7.79 5.69 -7.98
C LYS A 160 -7.53 6.13 -9.41
N LYS A 161 -6.88 7.28 -9.60
CA LYS A 161 -6.54 7.83 -10.93
C LYS A 161 -5.61 6.90 -11.71
N HIS A 162 -4.83 6.09 -11.00
CA HIS A 162 -3.90 5.12 -11.58
C HIS A 162 -4.46 3.68 -11.61
N HIS A 163 -5.78 3.53 -11.46
CA HIS A 163 -6.48 2.25 -11.46
C HIS A 163 -5.94 1.28 -10.38
N VAL A 164 -5.48 1.82 -9.25
CA VAL A 164 -5.11 1.05 -8.05
C VAL A 164 -6.24 1.17 -7.03
N ARG A 165 -6.79 0.03 -6.63
CA ARG A 165 -8.02 -0.04 -5.81
C ARG A 165 -7.67 -0.49 -4.41
N LYS A 166 -8.42 -0.01 -3.42
CA LYS A 166 -8.35 -0.50 -2.03
C LYS A 166 -9.36 -1.62 -1.83
N HIS A 167 -8.94 -2.75 -1.28
CA HIS A 167 -9.84 -3.84 -0.91
C HIS A 167 -10.71 -3.40 0.27
N ALA A 168 -12.04 -3.49 0.13
CA ALA A 168 -12.97 -2.86 1.06
C ALA A 168 -12.95 -3.45 2.47
N LYS A 169 -12.62 -4.75 2.60
CA LYS A 169 -12.60 -5.46 3.89
C LYS A 169 -11.21 -5.46 4.52
N ASP A 170 -10.20 -5.82 3.73
CA ASP A 170 -8.86 -6.10 4.25
C ASP A 170 -7.92 -4.90 4.15
N GLY A 171 -8.29 -3.85 3.40
CA GLY A 171 -7.59 -2.58 3.41
C GLY A 171 -6.32 -2.49 2.54
N PHE A 172 -5.80 -3.59 1.99
CA PHE A 172 -4.68 -3.55 1.05
C PHE A 172 -5.06 -2.89 -0.28
N PHE A 173 -4.06 -2.39 -1.01
CA PHE A 173 -4.19 -1.86 -2.36
C PHE A 173 -3.83 -2.92 -3.39
N PHE A 174 -4.46 -2.89 -4.56
CA PHE A 174 -4.17 -3.80 -5.66
C PHE A 174 -4.36 -3.14 -7.02
N PHE A 175 -3.48 -3.46 -7.96
CA PHE A 175 -3.52 -2.92 -9.31
C PHE A 175 -4.64 -3.58 -10.13
N GLY A 176 -5.49 -2.78 -10.75
CA GLY A 176 -6.51 -3.23 -11.69
C GLY A 176 -6.10 -3.03 -13.15
N PRO A 177 -6.90 -3.55 -14.10
CA PRO A 177 -6.78 -3.16 -15.49
C PRO A 177 -7.12 -1.67 -15.67
N VAL A 178 -6.46 -1.04 -16.65
CA VAL A 178 -6.75 0.33 -17.12
C VAL A 178 -7.95 0.30 -18.07
N GLU A 179 -7.99 -0.70 -18.95
CA GLU A 179 -9.02 -0.85 -19.98
C GLU A 179 -9.85 -2.11 -19.77
N GLU A 180 -11.11 -2.07 -20.22
CA GLU A 180 -11.97 -3.26 -20.19
C GLU A 180 -11.40 -4.36 -21.11
N GLY A 181 -11.37 -5.60 -20.60
CA GLY A 181 -10.82 -6.74 -21.34
C GLY A 181 -9.29 -6.79 -21.40
N GLN A 182 -8.57 -5.87 -20.76
CA GLN A 182 -7.10 -5.93 -20.69
C GLN A 182 -6.64 -7.26 -20.07
N ILE A 183 -5.76 -7.97 -20.77
CA ILE A 183 -5.24 -9.27 -20.34
C ILE A 183 -4.00 -9.10 -19.45
N GLU A 184 -3.17 -8.11 -19.74
CA GLU A 184 -1.92 -7.87 -19.00
C GLU A 184 -1.70 -6.37 -18.84
N ARG A 185 -1.25 -5.94 -17.66
CA ARG A 185 -0.79 -4.57 -17.39
C ARG A 185 0.64 -4.60 -16.86
N LYS A 186 1.47 -3.74 -17.44
CA LYS A 186 2.87 -3.54 -17.07
C LYS A 186 3.12 -2.07 -16.77
N GLU A 187 3.90 -1.81 -15.72
CA GLU A 187 4.35 -0.48 -15.31
C GLU A 187 5.85 -0.38 -15.49
N THR A 188 6.31 0.70 -16.12
CA THR A 188 7.73 1.01 -16.18
C THR A 188 8.16 1.70 -14.88
N TRP A 189 9.37 1.39 -14.43
CA TRP A 189 9.90 1.98 -13.20
C TRP A 189 11.42 2.08 -13.28
N VAL A 190 11.98 2.98 -12.47
CA VAL A 190 13.44 3.19 -12.41
C VAL A 190 13.94 2.82 -11.02
N GLY A 191 14.68 1.71 -10.96
CA GLY A 191 15.49 1.32 -9.80
C GLY A 191 16.94 1.77 -10.00
N LYS A 192 17.89 0.83 -9.98
CA LYS A 192 19.26 1.08 -10.46
C LYS A 192 19.32 1.27 -11.98
N LYS A 193 18.39 0.63 -12.70
CA LYS A 193 18.18 0.72 -14.15
C LYS A 193 16.67 0.78 -14.42
N ALA A 194 16.29 1.25 -15.59
CA ALA A 194 14.91 1.18 -16.05
C ALA A 194 14.49 -0.29 -16.21
N ALA A 195 13.30 -0.62 -15.73
CA ALA A 195 12.74 -1.96 -15.74
C ALA A 195 11.21 -1.90 -15.88
N THR A 196 10.58 -3.05 -16.07
CA THR A 196 9.14 -3.16 -16.28
C THR A 196 8.57 -4.24 -15.39
N ARG A 197 7.58 -3.89 -14.57
CA ARG A 197 6.88 -4.83 -13.69
C ARG A 197 5.48 -5.10 -14.22
N ARG A 198 5.13 -6.38 -14.35
CA ARG A 198 3.74 -6.77 -14.56
C ARG A 198 2.98 -6.63 -13.24
N VAL A 199 1.96 -5.77 -13.24
CA VAL A 199 1.15 -5.47 -12.06
C VAL A 199 -0.23 -6.09 -12.10
N TYR A 200 -0.68 -6.53 -13.28
CA TYR A 200 -1.95 -7.24 -13.41
C TYR A 200 -1.93 -8.23 -14.58
N GLU A 201 -2.63 -9.34 -14.41
CA GLU A 201 -2.77 -10.40 -15.41
C GLU A 201 -4.12 -11.13 -15.28
N LEU A 202 -4.82 -11.32 -16.39
CA LEU A 202 -5.99 -12.17 -16.51
C LEU A 202 -5.57 -13.55 -17.03
N LYS A 203 -5.86 -14.60 -16.26
CA LYS A 203 -5.61 -15.99 -16.67
C LYS A 203 -6.90 -16.70 -17.03
N TYR A 204 -6.90 -17.37 -18.17
CA TYR A 204 -7.97 -18.26 -18.61
C TYR A 204 -7.74 -19.70 -18.14
N GLN A 205 -8.80 -20.50 -18.08
CA GLN A 205 -8.68 -21.90 -17.70
C GLN A 205 -8.00 -22.70 -18.81
N ARG A 206 -7.09 -23.61 -18.40
CA ARG A 206 -6.39 -24.48 -19.36
C ARG A 206 -7.34 -25.42 -20.11
N LYS A 207 -8.40 -25.89 -19.46
CA LYS A 207 -9.38 -26.84 -20.03
C LYS A 207 -10.41 -26.14 -20.93
N ASP A 208 -10.80 -24.92 -20.58
CA ASP A 208 -11.79 -24.14 -21.30
C ASP A 208 -11.32 -22.68 -21.39
N PRO A 209 -10.57 -22.33 -22.45
CA PRO A 209 -9.98 -20.99 -22.60
C PRO A 209 -11.00 -19.86 -22.73
N THR A 210 -12.30 -20.16 -22.87
CA THR A 210 -13.35 -19.14 -22.85
C THR A 210 -13.69 -18.67 -21.45
N LYS A 211 -13.27 -19.42 -20.42
CA LYS A 211 -13.57 -19.13 -19.02
C LYS A 211 -12.36 -18.54 -18.31
N VAL A 212 -12.61 -17.49 -17.56
CA VAL A 212 -11.62 -16.92 -16.63
C VAL A 212 -11.29 -17.95 -15.55
N ALA A 213 -10.00 -18.15 -15.30
CA ALA A 213 -9.50 -18.91 -14.15
C ALA A 213 -9.39 -18.00 -12.93
N HIS A 214 -8.64 -16.90 -13.08
CA HIS A 214 -8.51 -15.85 -12.07
C HIS A 214 -7.81 -14.63 -12.67
N HIS A 215 -7.96 -13.51 -11.98
CA HIS A 215 -7.14 -12.31 -12.15
C HIS A 215 -6.04 -12.34 -11.08
N THR A 216 -4.83 -12.01 -11.50
CA THR A 216 -3.66 -11.82 -10.64
C THR A 216 -3.39 -10.32 -10.56
N HIS A 217 -3.33 -9.81 -9.33
CA HIS A 217 -3.06 -8.40 -9.05
C HIS A 217 -1.82 -8.32 -8.18
N PHE A 218 -0.85 -7.51 -8.59
CA PHE A 218 0.16 -7.05 -7.65
C PHE A 218 -0.55 -6.20 -6.59
N SER A 219 -0.24 -6.45 -5.32
CA SER A 219 -0.89 -5.78 -4.20
C SER A 219 0.12 -5.29 -3.19
N PHE A 220 -0.30 -4.37 -2.33
CA PHE A 220 0.52 -3.89 -1.23
C PHE A 220 -0.35 -3.35 -0.11
N ASP A 221 0.06 -3.59 1.13
CA ASP A 221 -0.44 -2.87 2.29
C ASP A 221 0.38 -1.61 2.51
N LEU A 222 -0.29 -0.57 3.01
CA LEU A 222 0.32 0.69 3.39
C LEU A 222 -0.17 1.08 4.78
N THR A 223 0.75 1.24 5.72
CA THR A 223 0.48 1.77 7.06
C THR A 223 1.33 3.01 7.30
N PHE A 224 0.83 3.94 8.10
CA PHE A 224 1.53 5.20 8.39
C PHE A 224 2.00 5.21 9.82
N THR A 225 3.27 5.53 10.03
CA THR A 225 3.89 5.57 11.34
C THR A 225 4.84 6.76 11.47
N LYS A 226 5.04 7.22 12.70
CA LYS A 226 6.01 8.24 13.04
C LYS A 226 7.20 7.57 13.73
N LEU A 227 8.40 7.88 13.28
CA LEU A 227 9.67 7.36 13.82
C LEU A 227 10.65 8.52 13.87
N ASP A 228 11.26 8.74 15.04
CA ASP A 228 12.27 9.79 15.26
C ASP A 228 11.88 11.19 14.71
N GLY A 229 10.64 11.60 14.96
CA GLY A 229 10.11 12.90 14.51
C GLY A 229 9.58 12.92 13.07
N ASP A 230 10.03 12.01 12.22
CA ASP A 230 9.62 11.90 10.82
C ASP A 230 8.45 10.93 10.62
N TRP A 231 7.69 11.15 9.54
CA TRP A 231 6.59 10.28 9.13
C TRP A 231 6.99 9.38 7.98
N TYR A 232 6.51 8.14 8.04
CA TYR A 232 6.81 7.09 7.08
C TYR A 232 5.54 6.34 6.68
N ALA A 233 5.47 5.97 5.41
CA ALA A 233 4.58 4.96 4.89
C ALA A 233 5.34 3.62 4.84
N GLN A 234 4.90 2.64 5.63
CA GLN A 234 5.43 1.29 5.60
C GLN A 234 4.74 0.50 4.49
N ILE A 235 5.55 -0.05 3.58
CA ILE A 235 5.10 -0.78 2.41
C ILE A 235 5.25 -2.29 2.66
N VAL A 236 4.18 -3.04 2.46
CA VAL A 236 4.24 -4.52 2.50
C VAL A 236 3.67 -5.07 1.19
N PRO A 237 4.51 -5.44 0.21
CA PRO A 237 4.04 -5.96 -1.06
C PRO A 237 3.50 -7.39 -0.93
N SER A 238 2.57 -7.75 -1.81
CA SER A 238 1.95 -9.07 -1.86
C SER A 238 1.29 -9.29 -3.23
N TRP A 239 0.47 -10.34 -3.32
CA TRP A 239 -0.38 -10.62 -4.46
C TRP A 239 -1.82 -10.83 -4.02
N TYR A 240 -2.75 -10.36 -4.86
CA TYR A 240 -4.17 -10.60 -4.72
C TYR A 240 -4.71 -11.38 -5.91
N TYR A 241 -5.53 -12.38 -5.62
CA TYR A 241 -6.16 -13.22 -6.64
C TYR A 241 -7.66 -13.08 -6.54
N SER A 242 -8.29 -12.67 -7.64
CA SER A 242 -9.74 -12.44 -7.70
C SER A 242 -10.36 -13.24 -8.84
N TYR A 243 -11.65 -13.57 -8.76
CA TYR A 243 -12.32 -14.32 -9.84
C TYR A 243 -12.95 -13.41 -10.91
N ASN A 244 -13.20 -12.14 -10.59
CA ASN A 244 -13.84 -11.16 -11.48
C ASN A 244 -13.13 -9.79 -11.50
N GLY A 245 -11.89 -9.70 -11.01
CA GLY A 245 -11.15 -8.44 -10.88
C GLY A 245 -11.42 -7.69 -9.59
N TYR A 246 -12.33 -8.15 -8.74
CA TYR A 246 -12.74 -7.46 -7.50
C TYR A 246 -12.82 -8.39 -6.30
N VAL A 247 -13.50 -9.52 -6.43
CA VAL A 247 -13.81 -10.41 -5.31
C VAL A 247 -12.81 -11.56 -5.25
N ARG A 248 -12.36 -11.87 -4.03
CA ARG A 248 -11.31 -12.85 -3.75
C ARG A 248 -11.66 -14.19 -4.40
N SER A 249 -10.67 -14.78 -5.08
CA SER A 249 -10.80 -16.12 -5.65
C SER A 249 -10.89 -17.16 -4.53
N HIS A 250 -11.69 -18.22 -4.75
CA HIS A 250 -11.71 -19.38 -3.85
C HIS A 250 -10.34 -20.06 -3.73
N TRP A 251 -9.50 -19.93 -4.74
CA TRP A 251 -8.15 -20.50 -4.81
C TRP A 251 -7.06 -19.51 -4.34
N HIS A 252 -7.46 -18.39 -3.73
CA HIS A 252 -6.52 -17.31 -3.39
C HIS A 252 -5.37 -17.79 -2.49
N GLU A 253 -5.66 -18.55 -1.44
CA GLU A 253 -4.64 -19.01 -0.49
C GLU A 253 -3.62 -19.94 -1.15
N ASP A 254 -4.09 -20.89 -1.99
CA ASP A 254 -3.22 -21.83 -2.71
C ASP A 254 -2.32 -21.11 -3.73
N LEU A 255 -2.91 -20.17 -4.49
CA LEU A 255 -2.18 -19.37 -5.47
C LEU A 255 -1.15 -18.46 -4.79
N LEU A 256 -1.52 -17.79 -3.70
CA LEU A 256 -0.64 -16.92 -2.94
C LEU A 256 0.50 -17.70 -2.28
N SER A 257 0.21 -18.86 -1.69
CA SER A 257 1.23 -19.74 -1.11
C SER A 257 2.23 -20.20 -2.16
N SER A 258 1.74 -20.59 -3.35
CA SER A 258 2.59 -21.00 -4.47
C SER A 258 3.47 -19.84 -4.96
N GLN A 259 2.91 -18.64 -5.06
CA GLN A 259 3.61 -17.43 -5.46
C GLN A 259 4.71 -17.05 -4.46
N LYS A 260 4.40 -17.03 -3.16
CA LYS A 260 5.37 -16.70 -2.09
C LYS A 260 6.54 -17.68 -2.02
N ARG A 261 6.33 -18.97 -2.34
CA ARG A 261 7.42 -19.96 -2.39
C ARG A 261 8.47 -19.68 -3.47
N LEU A 262 8.12 -18.88 -4.48
CA LEU A 262 9.02 -18.52 -5.58
C LEU A 262 9.72 -17.18 -5.33
N GLU A 263 9.30 -16.45 -4.31
CA GLU A 263 9.83 -15.14 -3.94
C GLU A 263 11.02 -15.29 -3.00
N HIS A 264 12.11 -14.60 -3.35
CA HIS A 264 13.31 -14.50 -2.54
C HIS A 264 13.47 -13.07 -2.03
N ASN A 265 14.33 -12.86 -1.04
CA ASN A 265 14.54 -11.53 -0.42
C ASN A 265 14.83 -10.43 -1.46
N ALA A 266 15.60 -10.72 -2.50
CA ALA A 266 15.87 -9.77 -3.58
C ALA A 266 14.62 -9.40 -4.38
N SER A 267 13.74 -10.37 -4.65
CA SER A 267 12.46 -10.14 -5.34
C SER A 267 11.53 -9.27 -4.50
N VAL A 268 11.43 -9.54 -3.20
CA VAL A 268 10.63 -8.75 -2.26
C VAL A 268 11.18 -7.33 -2.14
N ARG A 269 12.50 -7.17 -2.04
CA ARG A 269 13.14 -5.84 -2.05
C ARG A 269 12.81 -5.07 -3.32
N ASN A 270 12.83 -5.71 -4.49
CA ASN A 270 12.44 -5.07 -5.76
C ASN A 270 10.96 -4.72 -5.80
N MET A 271 10.08 -5.51 -5.17
CA MET A 271 8.66 -5.16 -5.03
C MET A 271 8.46 -3.91 -4.18
N VAL A 272 9.15 -3.81 -3.04
CA VAL A 272 9.12 -2.62 -2.18
C VAL A 272 9.61 -1.39 -2.94
N ARG A 273 10.77 -1.50 -3.62
CA ARG A 273 11.34 -0.39 -4.43
C ARG A 273 10.41 0.04 -5.55
N PHE A 274 9.76 -0.92 -6.22
CA PHE A 274 8.76 -0.61 -7.24
C PHE A 274 7.58 0.17 -6.65
N VAL A 275 7.00 -0.26 -5.53
CA VAL A 275 5.87 0.44 -4.90
C VAL A 275 6.31 1.84 -4.47
N ALA A 276 7.48 1.98 -3.84
CA ALA A 276 7.99 3.28 -3.43
C ALA A 276 8.20 4.23 -4.63
N HIS A 277 8.78 3.72 -5.72
CA HIS A 277 8.91 4.48 -6.97
C HIS A 277 7.54 4.89 -7.51
N PHE A 278 6.59 3.95 -7.58
CA PHE A 278 5.24 4.22 -8.07
C PHE A 278 4.53 5.29 -7.22
N LEU A 279 4.62 5.19 -5.89
CA LEU A 279 4.04 6.17 -4.96
C LEU A 279 4.68 7.56 -5.11
N SER A 280 6.01 7.63 -5.30
CA SER A 280 6.73 8.90 -5.53
C SER A 280 6.39 9.59 -6.87
N LYS A 281 5.59 8.93 -7.72
CA LYS A 281 5.14 9.44 -9.02
C LYS A 281 3.65 9.76 -9.04
N LEU A 282 2.96 9.67 -7.90
CA LEU A 282 1.57 10.13 -7.77
C LEU A 282 1.45 11.65 -7.77
N ASP A 283 2.56 12.37 -7.61
CA ASP A 283 2.62 13.82 -7.46
C ASP A 283 2.35 14.54 -8.79
N ASP A 284 1.12 15.06 -8.95
CA ASP A 284 0.81 16.13 -9.88
C ASP A 284 1.15 17.49 -9.21
N ALA A 285 2.43 17.87 -9.25
CA ALA A 285 2.97 19.25 -9.23
C ALA A 285 2.39 20.33 -8.26
N GLU A 286 1.84 19.98 -7.10
CA GLU A 286 1.54 20.95 -6.03
C GLU A 286 2.34 20.62 -4.75
N ASP A 287 3.14 21.57 -4.28
CA ASP A 287 4.08 21.38 -3.16
C ASP A 287 3.39 21.13 -1.79
N ASP A 288 2.12 21.52 -1.64
CA ASP A 288 1.41 21.49 -0.35
C ASP A 288 0.66 20.16 -0.06
N ARG A 289 0.80 19.16 -0.93
CA ARG A 289 0.09 17.86 -0.81
C ARG A 289 0.94 16.79 -0.12
N LEU A 290 0.30 15.67 0.21
CA LEU A 290 0.98 14.47 0.68
C LEU A 290 1.93 13.96 -0.41
N GLN A 291 3.22 13.89 -0.11
CA GLN A 291 4.25 13.42 -1.05
C GLN A 291 5.00 12.21 -0.50
N PHE A 292 5.32 11.27 -1.38
CA PHE A 292 6.10 10.08 -1.07
C PHE A 292 7.55 10.28 -1.51
N LEU A 293 8.47 10.33 -0.55
CA LEU A 293 9.89 10.61 -0.77
C LEU A 293 10.69 9.30 -0.98
N SER A 294 11.95 9.27 -0.58
CA SER A 294 12.80 8.08 -0.68
C SER A 294 12.49 7.02 0.38
N LEU A 295 12.84 5.77 0.07
CA LEU A 295 12.95 4.72 1.08
C LEU A 295 14.07 5.06 2.05
N LEU A 296 13.86 4.76 3.32
CA LEU A 296 14.89 4.83 4.34
C LEU A 296 15.91 3.71 4.10
N GLU A 297 17.18 4.09 3.95
CA GLU A 297 18.31 3.19 3.81
C GLU A 297 19.22 3.33 5.04
N PHE A 298 19.73 2.22 5.53
CA PHE A 298 20.67 2.18 6.65
C PHE A 298 22.03 1.74 6.11
N ASP A 299 23.05 2.56 6.30
CA ASP A 299 24.41 2.18 5.95
C ASP A 299 24.88 1.07 6.90
N VAL A 300 25.39 -0.02 6.33
CA VAL A 300 26.06 -1.07 7.10
C VAL A 300 27.52 -0.65 7.15
N ALA A 301 27.89 0.12 8.17
CA ALA A 301 29.30 0.30 8.49
C ALA A 301 29.91 -1.09 8.72
N GLU A 302 31.10 -1.35 8.20
CA GLU A 302 31.89 -2.50 8.60
C GLU A 302 32.05 -2.39 10.11
N VAL A 303 31.51 -3.36 10.85
CA VAL A 303 31.75 -3.46 12.29
C VAL A 303 33.24 -3.71 12.40
N ASP A 304 34.01 -2.69 12.79
CA ASP A 304 35.41 -2.88 13.13
C ASP A 304 35.46 -3.99 14.19
N GLU A 305 36.13 -5.10 13.86
CA GLU A 305 36.36 -6.23 14.77
C GLU A 305 37.16 -5.84 16.04
N ALA A 306 37.41 -4.55 16.26
CA ALA A 306 38.18 -4.00 17.37
C ALA A 306 37.40 -3.87 18.68
N ASP A 307 36.06 -3.96 18.68
CA ASP A 307 35.24 -3.82 19.90
C ASP A 307 34.90 -5.16 20.58
N GLN A 308 35.57 -6.26 20.22
CA GLN A 308 35.54 -7.51 21.00
C GLN A 308 36.82 -7.70 21.82
N VAL A 309 37.15 -6.74 22.68
CA VAL A 309 38.00 -7.04 23.84
C VAL A 309 37.52 -6.22 25.03
N GLU A 310 37.08 -6.93 26.07
CA GLU A 310 37.34 -6.72 27.50
C GLU A 310 36.12 -7.09 28.34
N GLY A 311 36.27 -8.16 29.13
CA GLY A 311 35.32 -8.52 30.17
C GLY A 311 35.10 -10.02 30.33
N ASP A 312 36.16 -10.78 30.60
CA ASP A 312 36.09 -11.92 31.51
C ASP A 312 37.41 -11.94 32.28
N GLU A 313 37.49 -11.03 33.25
CA GLU A 313 38.45 -11.11 34.35
C GLU A 313 38.03 -12.25 35.28
N ASP A 314 39.07 -12.94 35.77
CA ASP A 314 39.08 -14.00 36.77
C ASP A 314 38.00 -13.88 37.86
N ASP A 315 37.31 -14.99 38.15
CA ASP A 315 36.87 -15.25 39.52
C ASP A 315 37.19 -16.70 39.92
N ASP A 316 38.25 -16.80 40.72
CA ASP A 316 38.62 -17.93 41.54
C ASP A 316 37.48 -18.35 42.47
N LEU A 317 37.02 -19.60 42.42
CA LEU A 317 36.41 -20.24 43.58
C LEU A 317 36.88 -21.70 43.73
N ALA A 318 37.87 -21.85 44.60
CA ALA A 318 38.21 -23.10 45.26
C ALA A 318 37.25 -23.39 46.45
N GLU A 319 37.09 -24.68 46.73
CA GLU A 319 36.44 -25.33 47.90
C GLU A 319 34.89 -25.29 47.95
N GLY A 320 34.14 -26.39 48.15
CA GLY A 320 34.50 -27.79 48.39
C GLY A 320 33.28 -28.66 48.75
N THR A 321 33.58 -29.94 48.98
CA THR A 321 32.83 -31.00 49.70
C THR A 321 31.61 -31.71 49.08
N ALA A 322 31.78 -33.02 48.85
CA ALA A 322 31.02 -34.17 49.39
C ALA A 322 31.16 -35.35 48.39
N ALA A 323 31.50 -36.60 48.72
CA ALA A 323 31.71 -37.34 49.96
C ALA A 323 32.60 -38.56 49.64
#